data_AF-A0A6I7PZV2-F1
#
_entry.id   AF-A0A6I7PZV2-F1
#
_cell.length_a   1.000
_cell.length_b   1.000
_cell.length_c   1.000
_cell.angle_alpha   90.00
_cell.angle_beta   90.00
_cell.angle_gamma   90.00
#
_symmetry.space_group_name_H-M   'P 1'
#
loop_
_entity.id
_entity.type
_entity.pdbx_description
1 polymer ?
#
loop_
_entity_poly.entity_id
_entity_poly.type
_entity_poly.pdbx_seq_one_letter_code
_entity_poly.pdbx_strand_id
1 'polypeptide(L)'
;MKHEQKTCPRCGAAFECKVNNPVHCQCAGIDLSERLLDRLAATWSDCLCAACLRHLAAADRAVDEVADSSRARQPGTSTGA
;
A
#
# COMPACT_ATOMS: atom_id res chain seq x y z
N MET A 1 18.46 3.45 19.83
CA MET A 1 17.17 3.47 19.10
C MET A 1 17.33 4.55 18.04
N LYS A 2 17.37 4.20 16.74
CA LYS A 2 17.61 5.18 15.66
C LYS A 2 16.26 5.62 15.11
N HIS A 3 15.90 6.88 15.31
CA HIS A 3 14.73 7.50 14.69
C HIS A 3 15.24 8.33 13.50
N GLU A 4 14.70 8.07 12.31
CA GLU A 4 15.05 8.84 11.11
C GLU A 4 13.88 9.76 10.80
N GLN A 5 14.10 11.07 10.93
CA GLN A 5 13.17 12.06 10.40
C GLN A 5 13.39 12.14 8.89
N LYS A 6 12.35 11.81 8.13
CA LYS A 6 12.36 11.83 6.67
C LYS A 6 11.35 12.83 6.16
N THR A 7 11.59 13.34 4.95
CA THR A 7 10.64 14.20 4.25
C THR A 7 9.87 13.35 3.27
N CYS A 8 8.54 13.39 3.34
CA CYS A 8 7.67 12.67 2.43
C CYS A 8 7.84 13.23 1.01
N PRO A 9 8.28 12.43 0.02
CA PRO A 9 8.50 12.92 -1.35
C PRO A 9 7.19 13.29 -2.06
N ARG A 10 6.03 12.85 -1.56
CA ARG A 10 4.72 13.17 -2.13
C ARG A 10 4.16 14.52 -1.68
N CYS A 11 4.31 14.86 -0.40
CA CYS A 11 3.66 16.05 0.18
C CYS A 11 4.63 17.05 0.83
N GLY A 12 5.91 16.71 0.94
CA GLY A 12 6.93 17.55 1.59
C GLY A 12 6.86 17.59 3.12
N ALA A 13 5.93 16.86 3.76
CA ALA A 13 5.84 16.84 5.22
C ALA A 13 6.96 16.01 5.85
N ALA A 14 7.53 16.51 6.95
CA ALA A 14 8.42 15.72 7.79
C ALA A 14 7.63 14.64 8.54
N PHE A 15 8.18 13.44 8.61
CA PHE A 15 7.59 12.34 9.37
C PHE A 15 8.68 11.45 9.97
N GLU A 16 8.29 10.70 10.99
CA GLU A 16 9.19 9.74 11.64
C GLU A 16 9.11 8.39 10.92
N CYS A 17 10.21 7.99 10.30
CA CYS A 17 10.37 6.66 9.73
C CYS A 17 11.17 5.78 10.69
N LYS A 18 10.57 4.63 11.05
CA LYS A 18 11.25 3.58 11.81
C LYS A 18 11.31 2.30 10.98
N VAL A 19 11.90 2.35 9.79
CA VAL A 19 12.01 1.17 8.91
C VAL A 19 12.74 -0.01 9.59
N ASN A 20 13.71 0.29 10.46
CA ASN A 20 14.42 -0.71 11.28
C ASN A 20 13.58 -1.28 12.45
N ASN A 21 12.42 -0.69 12.74
CA ASN A 21 11.47 -1.16 13.74
C ASN A 21 10.03 -0.87 13.27
N PRO A 22 9.57 -1.60 12.22
CA PRO A 22 8.38 -1.24 11.46
C PRO A 22 7.10 -1.25 12.31
N VAL A 23 7.04 -2.06 13.37
CA VAL A 23 5.93 -2.09 14.34
C VAL A 23 5.70 -0.73 15.03
N HIS A 24 6.74 0.08 15.16
CA HIS A 24 6.67 1.42 15.77
C HIS A 24 6.74 2.57 14.75
N CYS A 25 6.69 2.27 13.46
CA CYS A 25 6.67 3.29 12.42
C CYS A 25 5.28 3.94 12.32
N GLN A 26 5.19 5.22 11.94
CA GLN A 26 3.89 5.87 11.75
C GLN A 26 3.03 5.20 10.66
N CYS A 27 3.65 4.46 9.74
CA CYS A 27 2.94 3.68 8.73
C CYS A 27 2.44 2.32 9.22
N ALA A 28 2.80 1.88 10.43
CA ALA A 28 2.38 0.59 10.97
C ALA A 28 0.85 0.53 11.10
N GLY A 29 0.26 -0.58 10.66
CA GLY A 29 -1.20 -0.79 10.71
C GLY A 29 -2.00 -0.09 9.61
N ILE A 30 -1.35 0.41 8.55
CA ILE A 30 -2.04 0.83 7.33
C ILE A 30 -2.12 -0.36 6.38
N ASP A 31 -3.33 -0.84 6.12
CA ASP A 31 -3.57 -1.90 5.14
C ASP A 31 -3.46 -1.35 3.71
N LEU A 32 -2.51 -1.90 2.96
CA LEU A 32 -2.27 -1.61 1.55
C LEU A 32 -2.49 -2.91 0.77
N SER A 33 -3.19 -2.85 -0.36
CA SER A 33 -3.30 -4.01 -1.25
C SER A 33 -1.94 -4.35 -1.85
N GLU A 34 -1.72 -5.61 -2.26
CA GLU A 34 -0.50 -6.02 -2.96
C GLU A 34 -0.26 -5.16 -4.21
N ARG A 35 -1.31 -4.92 -4.99
CA ARG A 35 -1.26 -4.07 -6.18
C ARG A 35 -0.83 -2.64 -5.84
N LEU A 36 -1.25 -2.08 -4.71
CA LEU A 36 -0.83 -0.76 -4.26
C LEU A 36 0.62 -0.78 -3.78
N LEU A 37 1.03 -1.81 -3.04
CA LEU A 37 2.42 -1.99 -2.62
C LEU A 37 3.38 -2.03 -3.81
N ASP A 38 3.04 -2.78 -4.86
CA ASP A 38 3.84 -2.84 -6.10
C ASP A 38 3.95 -1.46 -6.77
N ARG A 39 2.83 -0.74 -6.87
CA ARG A 39 2.85 0.62 -7.43
C ARG A 39 3.66 1.57 -6.56
N LEU A 40 3.58 1.44 -5.25
CA LEU A 40 4.35 2.25 -4.32
C LEU A 40 5.86 2.01 -4.55
N ALA A 41 6.29 0.75 -4.60
CA ALA A 41 7.68 0.37 -4.83
C ALA A 41 8.21 0.79 -6.21
N ALA A 42 7.36 0.81 -7.24
CA ALA A 42 7.73 1.24 -8.58
C ALA A 42 7.82 2.77 -8.73
N THR A 43 7.04 3.53 -7.94
CA THR A 43 6.90 4.99 -8.10
C THR A 43 7.79 5.78 -7.15
N TRP A 44 7.98 5.30 -5.91
CA TRP A 44 8.75 5.99 -4.89
C TRP A 44 9.91 5.12 -4.40
N SER A 45 11.12 5.69 -4.42
CA SER A 45 12.34 5.06 -3.90
C SER A 45 12.53 5.23 -2.39
N ASP A 46 11.61 5.93 -1.71
CA ASP A 46 11.67 6.20 -0.28
C ASP A 46 10.28 6.13 0.38
N CYS A 47 10.24 6.10 1.71
CA CYS A 47 9.03 5.99 2.50
C CYS A 47 8.11 7.22 2.35
N LEU A 48 6.81 6.96 2.33
CA LEU A 48 5.78 7.99 2.41
C LEU A 48 5.26 8.13 3.85
N CYS A 49 4.77 9.33 4.20
CA CYS A 49 4.15 9.55 5.50
C CYS A 49 2.80 8.81 5.60
N ALA A 50 2.36 8.57 6.84
CA ALA A 50 1.12 7.86 7.14
C ALA A 50 -0.13 8.50 6.51
N ALA A 51 -0.20 9.84 6.44
CA ALA A 51 -1.31 10.55 5.83
C ALA A 51 -1.40 10.25 4.32
N CYS A 52 -0.27 10.28 3.62
CA CYS A 52 -0.21 9.95 2.19
C CYS A 52 -0.57 8.49 1.93
N LEU A 53 -0.07 7.55 2.74
CA LEU A 53 -0.37 6.13 2.61
C LEU A 53 -1.86 5.85 2.82
N ARG A 54 -2.49 6.42 3.84
CA ARG A 54 -3.94 6.28 4.08
C ARG A 54 -4.77 6.82 2.92
N HIS A 55 -4.37 7.97 2.36
CA HIS A 55 -5.06 8.55 1.22
C HIS A 55 -4.95 7.65 -0.03
N LEU A 56 -3.77 7.04 -0.27
CA LEU A 56 -3.61 6.09 -1.38
C LEU A 56 -4.40 4.80 -1.14
N ALA A 57 -4.39 4.28 0.08
CA ALA A 57 -5.17 3.09 0.45
C ALA A 57 -6.67 3.31 0.20
N ALA A 58 -7.19 4.48 0.58
CA ALA A 58 -8.59 4.84 0.33
C ALA A 58 -8.90 4.96 -1.17
N ALA A 59 -8.01 5.59 -1.94
CA ALA A 59 -8.18 5.73 -3.40
C ALA A 59 -8.06 4.39 -4.14
N ASP A 60 -7.22 3.48 -3.64
CA ASP A 60 -6.98 2.17 -4.25
C ASP A 60 -8.19 1.23 -4.15
N ARG A 61 -8.90 1.26 -3.02
CA ARG A 61 -10.12 0.47 -2.81
C ARG A 61 -11.25 0.83 -3.79
N ALA A 62 -11.30 2.08 -4.27
CA ALA A 62 -12.22 2.48 -5.33
C ALA A 62 -11.90 1.82 -6.69
N VAL A 63 -10.68 1.30 -6.86
CA VAL A 63 -10.21 0.65 -8.10
C VAL A 63 -10.30 -0.87 -8.00
N ASP A 64 -10.09 -1.48 -6.82
CA ASP A 64 -10.13 -2.94 -6.64
C ASP A 64 -11.52 -3.56 -6.89
N GLU A 65 -12.61 -2.83 -6.62
CA GLU A 65 -13.99 -3.30 -6.91
C GLU A 65 -14.19 -3.59 -8.41
N VAL A 66 -13.48 -2.85 -9.27
CA VAL A 66 -13.52 -3.02 -10.74
C VAL A 66 -12.64 -4.17 -11.21
N ALA A 67 -11.50 -4.41 -10.54
CA ALA A 67 -10.55 -5.45 -10.92
C ALA A 67 -11.02 -6.87 -10.52
N ASP A 68 -11.66 -7.00 -9.35
CA ASP A 68 -12.21 -8.28 -8.86
C ASP A 68 -13.41 -8.76 -9.69
N SER A 69 -14.27 -7.83 -10.13
CA SER A 69 -15.40 -8.11 -11.03
C SER A 69 -14.99 -8.71 -12.39
N SER A 70 -13.72 -8.53 -12.79
CA SER A 70 -13.19 -9.09 -14.04
C SER A 70 -12.52 -10.46 -13.87
N ARG A 71 -12.31 -10.92 -12.62
CA ARG A 71 -11.72 -12.24 -12.30
C ARG A 71 -12.72 -13.25 -11.76
N ALA A 72 -13.92 -12.83 -11.36
CA ALA A 72 -15.01 -13.70 -10.91
C ALA A 72 -15.83 -14.35 -12.04
N ARG A 73 -15.20 -14.75 -13.15
CA ARG A 73 -15.84 -15.59 -14.18
C ARG A 73 -15.03 -16.86 -14.44
N GLN A 74 -15.05 -17.76 -13.48
CA GLN A 74 -14.83 -19.19 -13.75
C GLN A 74 -16.00 -19.99 -13.16
N PRO A 75 -17.09 -20.24 -13.92
CA PRO A 75 -17.92 -21.41 -13.65
C PRO A 75 -17.06 -22.63 -13.97
N GLY A 76 -16.69 -23.38 -12.95
CA GLY A 76 -15.89 -24.59 -13.09
C GLY A 76 -16.56 -25.59 -14.02
N THR A 77 -15.90 -25.94 -15.11
CA THR A 77 -16.23 -27.11 -15.93
C THR A 77 -15.51 -28.32 -15.33
N SER A 78 -16.13 -28.96 -14.34
CA SER A 78 -15.81 -30.33 -13.99
C SER A 78 -16.44 -31.26 -15.03
N THR A 79 -15.66 -31.73 -15.99
CA THR A 79 -16.00 -32.93 -16.75
C THR A 79 -14.86 -33.92 -16.53
N GLY A 80 -15.15 -34.98 -15.78
CA GLY A 80 -14.22 -36.06 -15.50
C GLY A 80 -14.96 -37.38 -15.37
N ALA A 81 -14.60 -38.30 -16.27
CA ALA A 81 -14.84 -39.75 -16.34
C ALA A 81 -16.26 -40.25 -16.67
#